data_AF-A0A8S9YPQ5-F1
#
_entry.id   AF-A0A8S9YPQ5-F1
#
_cell.length_a   1.000
_cell.length_b   1.000
_cell.length_c   1.000
_cell.angle_alpha   90.00
_cell.angle_beta   90.00
_cell.angle_gamma   90.00
#
_symmetry.space_group_name_H-M   'P 1'
#
loop_
_entity.id
_entity.type
_entity.pdbx_description
1 polymer ?
#
loop_
_entity_poly.entity_id
_entity_poly.type
_entity_poly.pdbx_seq_one_letter_code
_entity_poly.pdbx_strand_id
1 'polypeptide(L)'
;MASGGDYTAPNYFVDEQLKNKLRVVIAIKGLKSYRTMSFNRIIPKMSKVVSNGDVVFKAFDKGFLFEFIGRDNLKGKHYRLHVNGLPGLLEAPKCEYRVEDDAIHVLLHKQDGRTSWLSDVSSGLPLVD
;
A
#
# COMPACT_ATOMS: atom_id res chain seq x y z
N MET A 1 -24.43 -11.72 7.42
CA MET A 1 -24.15 -10.54 6.58
C MET A 1 -23.21 -9.65 7.40
N ALA A 2 -21.94 -9.56 7.03
CA ALA A 2 -20.98 -8.75 7.79
C ALA A 2 -21.27 -7.27 7.51
N SER A 3 -21.49 -6.50 8.56
CA SER A 3 -21.73 -5.05 8.52
C SER A 3 -20.57 -4.36 7.81
N GLY A 4 -20.84 -3.69 6.69
CA GLY A 4 -19.89 -2.76 6.09
C GLY A 4 -19.63 -1.65 7.09
N GLY A 5 -18.48 -1.69 7.76
CA GLY A 5 -18.03 -0.57 8.57
C GLY A 5 -17.62 0.57 7.64
N ASP A 6 -18.04 1.79 7.96
CA ASP A 6 -17.64 3.00 7.24
C ASP A 6 -16.10 3.05 7.12
N TYR A 7 -15.61 3.21 5.90
CA TYR A 7 -14.20 3.43 5.60
C TYR A 7 -14.01 4.83 5.01
N THR A 8 -12.80 5.36 5.09
CA THR A 8 -12.43 6.66 4.49
C THR A 8 -11.31 6.45 3.49
N ALA A 9 -11.37 7.13 2.33
CA ALA A 9 -10.23 7.17 1.42
C ALA A 9 -9.07 7.93 2.10
N PRO A 10 -7.88 7.33 2.23
CA PRO A 10 -6.74 8.03 2.82
C PRO A 10 -6.15 9.06 1.86
N ASN A 11 -5.44 10.05 2.39
CA ASN A 11 -4.58 10.90 1.57
C ASN A 11 -3.40 10.08 1.04
N TYR A 12 -3.05 10.26 -0.23
CA TYR A 12 -1.91 9.58 -0.84
C TYR A 12 -1.21 10.45 -1.88
N PHE A 13 0.01 10.07 -2.23
CA PHE A 13 0.69 10.56 -3.43
C PHE A 13 1.36 9.40 -4.17
N VAL A 14 1.74 9.65 -5.42
CA VAL A 14 2.36 8.64 -6.29
C VAL A 14 3.68 9.16 -6.86
N ASP A 15 4.66 8.26 -6.98
CA ASP A 15 5.93 8.55 -7.65
C ASP A 15 6.53 7.28 -8.30
N GLU A 16 7.51 7.47 -9.18
CA GLU A 16 8.27 6.37 -9.83
C GLU A 16 9.78 6.51 -9.57
N GLN A 17 10.17 6.86 -8.34
CA GLN A 17 11.61 6.98 -7.99
C GLN A 17 12.36 5.65 -8.07
N LEU A 18 11.62 4.52 -8.04
CA LEU A 18 12.17 3.18 -8.12
C LEU A 18 11.99 2.62 -9.52
N LYS A 19 13.09 2.14 -10.11
CA LYS A 19 13.07 1.52 -11.44
C LYS A 19 12.00 0.43 -11.52
N ASN A 20 11.16 0.50 -12.56
CA ASN A 20 10.08 -0.45 -12.86
C ASN A 20 8.97 -0.53 -11.78
N LYS A 21 8.85 0.46 -10.89
CA LYS A 21 7.80 0.47 -9.86
C LYS A 21 7.06 1.79 -9.83
N LEU A 22 5.75 1.70 -9.63
CA LEU A 22 4.94 2.80 -9.15
C LEU A 22 4.84 2.69 -7.63
N ARG A 23 5.25 3.73 -6.91
CA ARG A 23 5.11 3.83 -5.46
C ARG A 23 3.88 4.67 -5.14
N VAL A 24 2.99 4.12 -4.31
CA VAL A 24 1.87 4.86 -3.72
C VAL A 24 2.18 5.03 -2.24
N VAL A 25 2.29 6.27 -1.79
CA VAL A 25 2.56 6.59 -0.37
C VAL A 25 1.25 7.05 0.25
N ILE A 26 0.74 6.25 1.18
CA ILE A 26 -0.53 6.45 1.87
C ILE A 26 -0.21 7.06 3.23
N ALA A 27 -0.68 8.29 3.47
CA ALA A 27 -0.44 9.00 4.71
C ALA A 27 -1.43 8.54 5.80
N ILE A 28 -0.88 8.07 6.92
CA ILE A 28 -1.64 7.63 8.10
C ILE A 28 -0.99 8.29 9.32
N LYS A 29 -1.36 9.55 9.57
CA LYS A 29 -0.81 10.33 10.69
C LYS A 29 -1.02 9.61 12.03
N GLY A 30 0.05 9.45 12.80
CA GLY A 30 0.09 8.73 14.07
C GLY A 30 0.34 7.23 13.94
N LEU A 31 0.56 6.70 12.72
CA LEU A 31 0.97 5.32 12.51
C LEU A 31 2.37 5.10 13.05
N LYS A 32 2.53 4.06 13.86
CA LYS A 32 3.81 3.67 14.44
C LYS A 32 4.25 2.33 13.90
N SER A 33 5.55 2.21 13.68
CA SER A 33 6.18 0.97 13.27
C SER A 33 7.12 0.43 14.33
N TYR A 34 7.32 -0.89 14.35
CA TYR A 34 8.40 -1.51 15.09
C TYR A 34 9.17 -2.47 14.17
N ARG A 35 10.43 -2.73 14.52
CA ARG A 35 11.26 -3.66 13.77
C ARG A 35 11.01 -5.07 14.27
N THR A 36 10.81 -5.98 13.32
CA THR A 36 10.76 -7.43 13.55
C THR A 36 11.85 -8.11 12.73
N MET A 37 12.30 -9.27 13.20
CA MET A 37 13.34 -10.07 12.59
C MET A 37 12.74 -11.44 12.28
N SER A 38 12.77 -11.85 11.01
CA SER A 38 12.35 -13.19 10.61
C SER A 38 13.57 -14.08 10.35
N PHE A 39 13.53 -15.30 10.91
CA PHE A 39 14.60 -16.30 10.85
C PHE A 39 14.34 -17.41 9.83
N ASN A 40 13.55 -17.13 8.79
CA ASN A 40 13.12 -18.15 7.82
C ASN A 40 14.20 -18.48 6.75
N ARG A 41 15.43 -17.93 6.85
CA ARG A 41 16.56 -18.17 5.94
C ARG A 41 17.90 -18.05 6.67
N ILE A 42 18.97 -18.52 6.02
CA ILE A 42 20.38 -18.41 6.44
C ILE A 42 20.77 -16.96 6.79
N ILE A 43 20.12 -15.97 6.16
CA ILE A 43 20.31 -14.55 6.45
C ILE A 43 19.03 -14.00 7.10
N PRO A 44 19.08 -13.51 8.35
CA PRO A 44 17.94 -12.88 8.99
C PRO A 44 17.48 -11.63 8.23
N LYS A 45 16.17 -11.49 8.04
CA LYS A 45 15.58 -10.31 7.40
C LYS A 45 14.91 -9.44 8.45
N MET A 46 15.42 -8.21 8.60
CA MET A 46 14.71 -7.16 9.35
C MET A 46 13.63 -6.52 8.48
N SER A 47 12.46 -6.31 9.08
CA SER A 47 11.34 -5.59 8.45
C SER A 47 10.63 -4.72 9.48
N LYS A 48 10.03 -3.62 9.03
CA LYS A 48 9.10 -2.84 9.84
C LYS A 48 7.69 -3.39 9.71
N VAL A 49 6.97 -3.42 10.81
CA VAL A 49 5.57 -3.83 10.91
C VAL A 49 4.79 -2.78 11.72
N VAL A 50 3.50 -2.65 11.45
CA VAL A 50 2.62 -1.71 12.14
C VAL A 50 2.44 -2.15 13.60
N SER A 51 2.57 -1.23 14.57
CA SER A 51 2.30 -1.51 15.99
C SER A 51 0.88 -1.19 16.43
N ASN A 52 0.23 -0.21 15.81
CA ASN A 52 -1.06 0.35 16.24
C ASN A 52 -2.16 0.22 15.18
N GLY A 53 -2.18 -0.90 14.45
CA GLY A 53 -3.20 -1.20 13.45
C GLY A 53 -2.91 -2.47 12.66
N ASP A 54 -3.86 -2.86 11.83
CA ASP A 54 -3.78 -3.96 10.89
C ASP A 54 -3.75 -3.45 9.46
N VAL A 55 -2.98 -4.10 8.60
CA VAL A 55 -2.92 -3.80 7.16
C VAL A 55 -3.37 -5.02 6.37
N VAL A 56 -4.35 -4.83 5.48
CA VAL A 56 -4.70 -5.78 4.43
C VAL A 56 -4.17 -5.24 3.11
N PHE A 57 -3.42 -6.05 2.38
CA PHE A 57 -2.94 -5.70 1.06
C PHE A 57 -3.11 -6.87 0.11
N LYS A 58 -3.72 -6.59 -1.05
CA LYS A 58 -3.88 -7.56 -2.13
C LYS A 58 -3.67 -6.85 -3.47
N ALA A 59 -2.65 -7.26 -4.22
CA ALA A 59 -2.44 -6.83 -5.60
C ALA A 59 -3.13 -7.79 -6.58
N PHE A 60 -3.49 -7.25 -7.74
CA PHE A 60 -4.02 -7.99 -8.89
C PHE A 60 -3.55 -7.30 -10.18
N ASP A 61 -3.85 -7.88 -11.33
CA ASP A 61 -3.21 -7.54 -12.61
C ASP A 61 -3.25 -6.05 -12.97
N LYS A 62 -4.32 -5.33 -12.64
CA LYS A 62 -4.50 -3.90 -12.97
C LYS A 62 -4.78 -3.02 -11.77
N GLY A 63 -4.38 -3.45 -10.57
CA GLY A 63 -4.71 -2.69 -9.37
C GLY A 63 -4.36 -3.37 -8.07
N PHE A 64 -4.89 -2.81 -6.99
CA PHE A 64 -4.70 -3.33 -5.64
C PHE A 64 -5.83 -2.90 -4.71
N LEU A 65 -6.02 -3.68 -3.65
CA LEU A 65 -6.77 -3.31 -2.46
C LEU A 65 -5.78 -3.08 -1.31
N PHE A 66 -5.89 -1.92 -0.68
CA PHE A 66 -5.27 -1.61 0.60
C PHE A 66 -6.35 -1.27 1.62
N GLU A 67 -6.22 -1.84 2.82
CA GLU A 67 -7.02 -1.44 3.98
C GLU A 67 -6.12 -1.29 5.21
N PHE A 68 -6.47 -0.32 6.03
CA PHE A 68 -5.87 -0.13 7.34
C PHE A 68 -6.97 0.00 8.40
N ILE A 69 -6.88 -0.82 9.45
CA ILE A 69 -7.78 -0.77 10.60
C ILE A 69 -6.96 -0.37 11.82
N GLY A 70 -7.20 0.84 12.32
CA GLY A 70 -6.44 1.41 13.42
C GLY A 70 -6.77 0.79 14.78
N ARG A 71 -5.74 0.63 15.60
CA ARG A 71 -5.78 0.22 17.01
C ARG A 71 -5.20 1.32 17.90
N ASP A 72 -5.32 1.16 19.21
CA ASP A 72 -4.78 2.10 20.21
C ASP A 72 -5.17 3.56 19.91
N ASN A 73 -4.18 4.45 19.73
CA ASN A 73 -4.38 5.86 19.42
C ASN A 73 -4.97 6.12 18.03
N LEU A 74 -5.10 5.09 17.18
CA LEU A 74 -5.75 5.13 15.87
C LEU A 74 -7.09 4.38 15.87
N LYS A 75 -7.61 3.93 17.02
CA LYS A 75 -8.90 3.23 17.10
C LYS A 75 -10.02 4.05 16.44
N GLY A 76 -10.83 3.37 15.63
CA GLY A 76 -11.92 3.98 14.87
C GLY A 76 -11.50 4.63 13.54
N LYS A 77 -10.20 4.63 13.22
CA LYS A 77 -9.73 4.96 11.87
C LYS A 77 -9.74 3.71 11.01
N HIS A 78 -10.54 3.74 9.95
CA HIS A 78 -10.58 2.70 8.93
C HIS A 78 -10.34 3.35 7.57
N TYR A 79 -9.18 3.07 6.98
CA TYR A 79 -8.83 3.60 5.66
C TYR A 79 -8.88 2.48 4.62
N ARG A 80 -9.45 2.77 3.46
CA ARG A 80 -9.46 1.86 2.31
C ARG A 80 -9.04 2.62 1.06
N LEU A 81 -8.19 1.98 0.26
CA LEU A 81 -7.85 2.42 -1.08
C LEU A 81 -7.95 1.21 -2.01
N HIS A 82 -9.01 1.18 -2.81
CA HIS A 82 -9.22 0.15 -3.81
C HIS A 82 -9.03 0.77 -5.19
N VAL A 83 -8.05 0.27 -5.92
CA VAL A 83 -7.62 0.81 -7.21
C VAL A 83 -7.79 -0.27 -8.26
N ASN A 84 -8.44 0.05 -9.36
CA ASN A 84 -8.58 -0.85 -10.50
C ASN A 84 -8.51 -0.05 -11.81
N GLY A 85 -7.82 -0.57 -12.82
CA GLY A 85 -7.64 0.10 -14.10
C GLY A 85 -6.37 0.93 -14.21
N LEU A 86 -5.28 0.50 -13.57
CA LEU A 86 -3.95 1.08 -13.79
C LEU A 86 -3.54 1.02 -15.29
N PRO A 87 -2.66 1.93 -15.75
CA PRO A 87 -2.31 2.05 -17.18
C PRO A 87 -1.73 0.79 -17.82
N GLY A 88 -1.11 -0.09 -17.02
CA GLY A 88 -0.56 -1.35 -17.47
C GLY A 88 -0.69 -2.47 -16.44
N LEU A 89 -0.12 -3.62 -16.77
CA LEU A 89 -0.19 -4.81 -15.93
C LEU A 89 0.87 -4.79 -14.81
N LEU A 90 0.50 -5.37 -13.68
CA LEU A 90 1.36 -5.60 -12.52
C LEU A 90 1.88 -7.04 -12.49
N GLU A 91 3.10 -7.21 -11.99
CA GLU A 91 3.58 -8.50 -11.47
C GLU A 91 3.04 -8.67 -10.05
N ALA A 92 1.74 -8.98 -9.92
CA ALA A 92 1.03 -8.97 -8.64
C ALA A 92 1.74 -9.71 -7.48
N PRO A 93 2.34 -10.91 -7.67
CA PRO A 93 3.07 -11.61 -6.61
C PRO A 93 4.33 -10.90 -6.09
N LYS A 94 4.86 -9.93 -6.85
CA LYS A 94 6.03 -9.13 -6.45
C LYS A 94 5.63 -7.80 -5.82
N CYS A 95 4.37 -7.40 -5.92
CA CYS A 95 3.88 -6.19 -5.27
C CYS A 95 3.89 -6.39 -3.76
N GLU A 96 4.33 -5.37 -3.04
CA GLU A 96 4.46 -5.40 -1.59
C GLU A 96 4.08 -4.05 -1.00
N TYR A 97 3.92 -3.99 0.33
CA TYR A 97 3.91 -2.72 1.05
C TYR A 97 5.06 -2.68 2.04
N ARG A 98 5.48 -1.46 2.39
CA ARG A 98 6.48 -1.17 3.42
C ARG A 98 5.90 -0.19 4.42
N VAL A 99 6.19 -0.43 5.69
CA VAL A 99 5.72 0.39 6.79
C VAL A 99 6.80 1.41 7.15
N GLU A 100 6.43 2.68 7.20
CA GLU A 100 7.21 3.75 7.81
C GLU A 100 6.35 4.46 8.86
N ASP A 101 6.96 5.21 9.76
CA ASP A 101 6.16 6.01 10.68
C ASP A 101 5.36 7.05 9.88
N ASP A 102 4.10 7.26 10.28
CA ASP A 102 3.12 8.11 9.60
C ASP A 102 2.71 7.70 8.18
N ALA A 103 3.23 6.61 7.60
CA ALA A 103 2.96 6.25 6.21
C ALA A 103 3.06 4.75 5.88
N ILE A 104 2.29 4.33 4.88
CA ILE A 104 2.46 3.04 4.21
C ILE A 104 2.87 3.28 2.76
N HIS A 105 3.95 2.63 2.33
CA HIS A 105 4.42 2.68 0.95
C HIS A 105 4.00 1.40 0.24
N VAL A 106 3.01 1.48 -0.64
CA VAL A 106 2.66 0.39 -1.56
C VAL A 106 3.59 0.46 -2.76
N LEU A 107 4.23 -0.65 -3.08
CA LEU A 107 5.19 -0.80 -4.18
C LEU A 107 4.58 -1.72 -5.24
N LEU A 108 4.14 -1.12 -6.34
CA LEU A 108 3.52 -1.82 -7.46
C LEU A 108 4.59 -2.13 -8.50
N HIS A 109 4.83 -3.42 -8.74
CA HIS A 109 5.81 -3.89 -9.73
C HIS A 109 5.16 -3.93 -11.11
N LYS A 110 5.64 -3.09 -12.04
CA LYS A 110 5.13 -3.02 -13.42
C LYS A 110 5.68 -4.19 -14.24
N GLN A 111 4.85 -4.83 -15.05
CA GLN A 111 5.32 -5.81 -16.04
C GLN A 111 6.16 -5.13 -17.14
N ASP A 112 5.70 -3.98 -17.63
CA ASP A 112 6.51 -3.09 -18.46
C ASP A 112 7.16 -2.00 -17.61
N GLY A 113 8.43 -2.18 -17.31
CA GLY A 113 9.20 -1.23 -16.51
C GLY A 113 9.70 0.01 -17.26
N ARG A 114 9.59 0.05 -18.61
CA ARG A 114 10.15 1.13 -19.43
C ARG A 114 9.23 2.34 -19.52
N THR A 115 7.93 2.09 -19.52
CA THR A 115 6.90 3.14 -19.65
C THR A 115 6.62 3.77 -18.29
N SER A 116 6.68 5.10 -18.21
CA SER A 116 6.23 5.84 -17.04
C SER A 116 4.71 5.92 -17.01
N TRP A 117 4.11 5.79 -15.83
CA TRP A 117 2.67 5.94 -15.65
C TRP A 117 2.29 7.28 -15.01
N LEU A 118 3.28 8.12 -14.64
CA LEU A 118 3.02 9.32 -13.85
C LEU A 118 2.09 10.31 -14.53
N SER A 119 2.17 10.47 -15.85
CA SER A 119 1.23 11.31 -16.61
C SER A 119 -0.21 10.86 -16.41
N ASP A 120 -0.46 9.56 -16.48
CA ASP A 120 -1.79 8.96 -16.44
C ASP A 120 -2.38 8.93 -15.02
N VAL A 121 -1.54 8.88 -13.98
CA VAL A 121 -1.99 8.83 -12.57
C VAL A 121 -1.74 10.12 -11.79
N SER A 122 -1.19 11.17 -12.42
CA SER A 122 -0.88 12.45 -11.76
C SER A 122 -2.11 13.16 -11.21
N SER A 123 -3.26 13.01 -11.87
CA SER A 123 -4.54 13.55 -11.42
C SER A 123 -5.24 12.68 -10.36
N GLY A 124 -4.68 11.52 -10.03
CA GLY A 124 -5.23 10.56 -9.08
C GLY A 124 -5.18 9.13 -9.61
N LEU A 125 -5.26 8.17 -8.68
CA LEU A 125 -5.42 6.75 -8.99
C LEU A 125 -6.88 6.45 -9.42
N PRO A 126 -7.10 5.45 -10.29
CA PRO A 126 -8.44 5.03 -10.68
C PRO A 126 -9.11 4.25 -9.55
N LEU A 127 -9.79 4.98 -8.66
CA LEU A 127 -10.44 4.42 -7.47
C LEU A 127 -11.74 3.70 -7.82
N VAL A 128 -12.06 2.67 -7.05
CA VAL A 128 -13.32 1.92 -7.11
C VAL A 128 -13.89 1.79 -5.69
N ASP A 129 -15.21 1.89 -5.55
CA ASP A 129 -15.92 1.84 -4.27
C ASP A 129 -16.04 0.41 -3.68
#